data_AF-V5FCW7-F1
#
_entry.id   AF-V5FCW7-F1
#
_cell.length_a   1.000
_cell.length_b   1.000
_cell.length_c   1.000
_cell.angle_alpha   90.00
_cell.angle_beta   90.00
_cell.angle_gamma   90.00
#
_symmetry.space_group_name_H-M   'P 1'
#
loop_
_entity.id
_entity.type
_entity.pdbx_description
1 polymer ?
#
loop_
_entity_poly.entity_id
_entity_poly.type
_entity_poly.pdbx_seq_one_letter_code
_entity_poly.pdbx_strand_id
1 'polypeptide(L)'
;MQPPVFNIVSDRRGGRTAWSSTVTVQGQNIAARYWYDGQYINNAKEDAAEVALMQLNAQTRSPPTVFAGQLAPQANGYGRLGF
;
A
#
# COMPACT_ATOMS: atom_id res chain seq x y z
N MET A 1 15.72 -1.51 -15.03
CA MET A 1 14.98 -1.68 -13.76
C MET A 1 15.97 -2.00 -12.67
N GLN A 2 15.94 -1.30 -11.53
CA GLN A 2 16.78 -1.68 -10.39
C GLN A 2 16.13 -2.85 -9.66
N PRO A 3 16.90 -3.87 -9.26
CA PRO A 3 16.38 -4.97 -8.46
C PRO A 3 15.91 -4.46 -7.08
N PRO A 4 14.93 -5.12 -6.45
CA PRO A 4 14.51 -4.76 -5.11
C PRO A 4 15.67 -4.92 -4.11
N VAL A 5 15.91 -3.90 -3.29
CA VAL A 5 16.96 -3.91 -2.27
C VAL A 5 16.33 -4.21 -0.92
N PHE A 6 16.81 -5.25 -0.22
CA PHE A 6 16.33 -5.62 1.11
C PHE A 6 17.30 -5.16 2.19
N ASN A 7 16.77 -4.51 3.21
CA ASN A 7 17.49 -4.08 4.40
C ASN A 7 16.92 -4.80 5.62
N ILE A 8 17.78 -5.42 6.42
CA ILE A 8 17.37 -6.11 7.64
C ILE A 8 17.52 -5.18 8.83
N VAL A 9 16.49 -5.14 9.68
CA VAL A 9 16.44 -4.31 10.88
C VAL A 9 16.36 -5.22 12.10
N SER A 10 17.18 -4.94 13.12
CA SER A 10 17.20 -5.72 14.36
C SER A 10 16.88 -4.83 15.57
N ASP A 11 16.10 -5.36 16.51
CA ASP A 11 15.71 -4.69 17.76
C ASP A 11 16.01 -5.60 18.96
N ARG A 12 16.65 -5.06 20.01
CA ARG A 12 17.16 -5.84 21.15
C ARG A 12 16.17 -5.77 22.32
N ARG A 13 15.51 -6.89 22.65
CA ARG A 13 14.42 -6.97 23.64
C ARG A 13 14.79 -7.76 24.88
N GLY A 14 15.78 -7.27 25.63
CA GLY A 14 16.10 -7.79 26.97
C GLY A 14 16.38 -9.30 27.04
N GLY A 15 16.99 -9.88 26.00
CA GLY A 15 17.34 -11.30 25.93
C GLY A 15 17.02 -11.97 24.60
N ARG A 16 16.14 -11.37 23.80
CA ARG A 16 15.82 -11.81 22.43
C ARG A 16 16.10 -10.68 21.45
N THR A 17 16.50 -11.02 20.23
CA THR A 17 16.60 -10.05 19.13
C THR A 17 15.41 -10.28 18.21
N ALA A 18 14.60 -9.24 18.03
CA ALA A 18 13.56 -9.19 17.04
C ALA A 18 14.14 -8.71 15.71
N TRP A 19 13.69 -9.28 14.60
CA TRP A 19 14.19 -9.00 13.25
C TRP A 19 13.03 -8.60 12.34
N SER A 20 13.24 -7.59 11.52
CA SER A 20 12.30 -7.17 10.48
C SER A 20 13.06 -6.89 9.20
N SER A 21 12.35 -6.62 8.11
CA SER A 21 12.94 -6.28 6.82
C SER A 21 12.23 -5.10 6.19
N THR A 22 12.96 -4.32 5.42
CA THR A 22 12.41 -3.28 4.55
C THR A 22 12.90 -3.52 3.14
N VAL A 23 12.00 -3.47 2.16
CA VAL A 23 12.35 -3.58 0.73
C VAL A 23 12.23 -2.22 0.07
N THR A 24 13.17 -1.89 -0.80
CA THR A 24 13.14 -0.68 -1.63
C THR A 24 12.78 -1.09 -3.06
N VAL A 25 11.63 -0.62 -3.56
CA VAL A 25 11.12 -0.91 -4.90
C VAL A 25 10.66 0.40 -5.54
N GLN A 26 11.19 0.72 -6.73
CA GLN A 26 10.84 1.96 -7.47
C GLN A 26 10.98 3.25 -6.62
N GLY A 27 11.98 3.30 -5.74
CA GLY A 27 12.21 4.43 -4.82
C GLY A 27 11.26 4.49 -3.62
N GLN A 28 10.29 3.57 -3.51
CA GLN A 28 9.45 3.41 -2.33
C GLN A 28 10.07 2.43 -1.34
N ASN A 29 10.01 2.74 -0.05
CA ASN A 29 10.54 1.87 0.99
C ASN A 29 9.40 1.28 1.81
N ILE A 30 9.33 -0.05 1.83
CA ILE A 30 8.17 -0.79 2.33
C ILE A 30 8.65 -1.79 3.36
N ALA A 31 8.15 -1.65 4.59
CA ALA A 31 8.53 -2.50 5.71
C ALA A 31 7.66 -3.76 5.78
N ALA A 32 8.22 -4.82 6.35
CA ALA A 32 7.45 -5.96 6.84
C ALA A 32 6.48 -5.50 7.93
N ARG A 33 5.34 -6.19 8.01
CA ARG A 33 4.25 -5.96 8.96
C ARG A 33 4.65 -6.33 10.38
N TYR A 34 5.50 -7.33 10.52
CA TYR A 34 5.81 -7.94 11.81
C TYR A 34 7.30 -7.99 12.10
N TRP A 35 7.58 -8.31 13.36
CA TRP A 35 8.90 -8.64 13.86
C TRP A 35 8.98 -10.15 14.07
N TYR A 36 10.09 -10.71 13.65
CA TYR A 36 10.37 -12.14 13.57
C TYR A 36 11.53 -12.50 14.49
N ASP A 37 11.63 -13.77 14.86
CA ASP A 37 12.81 -14.30 15.53
C ASP A 37 13.96 -14.46 14.51
N GLY A 38 15.22 -14.52 14.97
CA GLY A 38 16.39 -14.53 14.08
C GLY A 38 16.42 -15.72 13.11
N GLN A 39 15.78 -16.82 13.47
CA GLN A 39 15.62 -17.98 12.60
C GLN A 39 14.66 -17.75 11.42
N TYR A 40 13.84 -16.68 11.46
CA TYR A 40 12.80 -16.37 10.47
C TYR A 40 13.06 -15.07 9.71
N ILE A 41 14.33 -14.68 9.53
CA ILE A 41 14.71 -13.48 8.75
C ILE A 41 14.21 -13.56 7.30
N ASN A 42 14.16 -14.76 6.71
CA ASN A 42 13.62 -14.93 5.36
C ASN A 42 12.12 -14.61 5.30
N ASN A 43 11.34 -15.05 6.30
CA ASN A 43 9.93 -14.70 6.40
C ASN A 43 9.73 -13.18 6.50
N ALA A 44 10.64 -12.46 7.19
CA ALA A 44 10.61 -11.00 7.22
C ALA A 44 10.81 -10.38 5.83
N LYS A 45 11.72 -10.92 5.02
CA LYS A 45 11.94 -10.46 3.63
C LYS A 45 10.74 -10.75 2.74
N GLU A 46 10.19 -11.96 2.84
CA GLU A 46 9.01 -12.39 2.08
C GLU A 46 7.81 -11.50 2.40
N ASP A 47 7.60 -11.20 3.69
CA ASP A 47 6.52 -10.32 4.14
C ASP A 47 6.67 -8.90 3.57
N ALA A 48 7.88 -8.32 3.63
CA ALA A 48 8.15 -7.01 3.02
C ALA A 48 7.88 -7.02 1.50
N ALA A 49 8.23 -8.12 0.80
CA ALA A 49 7.98 -8.27 -0.63
C ALA A 49 6.48 -8.43 -0.95
N GLU A 50 5.73 -9.18 -0.15
CA GLU A 50 4.28 -9.35 -0.29
C GLU A 50 3.58 -7.99 -0.13
N VAL A 51 3.94 -7.23 0.91
CA VAL A 51 3.40 -5.89 1.14
C VAL A 51 3.74 -4.97 -0.04
N ALA A 52 4.96 -5.02 -0.55
CA ALA A 52 5.37 -4.22 -1.70
C ALA A 52 4.55 -4.55 -2.95
N LEU A 53 4.36 -5.83 -3.25
CA LEU A 53 3.56 -6.27 -4.38
C LEU A 53 2.10 -5.83 -4.24
N MET A 54 1.53 -5.94 -3.04
CA MET A 54 0.15 -5.55 -2.78
C MET A 54 -0.06 -4.04 -2.96
N GLN A 55 0.87 -3.21 -2.49
CA GLN A 55 0.82 -1.75 -2.66
C GLN A 55 0.98 -1.35 -4.13
N LEU A 56 1.94 -1.93 -4.84
CA LEU A 56 2.16 -1.65 -6.27
C LEU A 56 0.94 -2.05 -7.12
N ASN A 57 0.32 -3.20 -6.83
CA ASN A 57 -0.90 -3.64 -7.51
C ASN A 57 -2.14 -2.81 -7.14
N ALA A 58 -2.24 -2.30 -5.91
CA ALA A 58 -3.32 -1.40 -5.55
C ALA A 58 -3.20 -0.07 -6.32
N GLN A 59 -1.98 0.42 -6.52
CA GLN A 59 -1.72 1.66 -7.26
C GLN A 59 -2.07 1.55 -8.75
N THR A 60 -1.83 0.39 -9.37
CA THR A 60 -2.26 0.13 -10.76
C THR A 60 -3.78 -0.06 -10.89
N ARG A 61 -4.45 -0.49 -9.83
CA ARG A 61 -5.91 -0.65 -9.74
C ARG A 61 -6.56 0.58 -9.09
N SER A 62 -6.34 1.74 -9.68
CA SER A 62 -7.13 2.93 -9.32
C SER A 62 -8.58 2.70 -9.77
N PRO A 63 -9.59 2.67 -8.88
CA PRO A 63 -10.98 2.77 -9.33
C PRO A 63 -11.18 4.13 -10.01
N PRO A 64 -12.11 4.27 -10.99
CA PRO A 64 -12.41 5.57 -11.55
C PRO A 64 -12.78 6.50 -10.40
N THR A 65 -12.02 7.58 -10.25
CA THR A 65 -12.27 8.63 -9.28
C THR A 65 -13.59 9.29 -9.66
N VAL A 66 -14.70 8.78 -9.14
CA VAL A 66 -15.96 9.53 -9.16
C VAL A 66 -15.75 10.68 -8.18
N PHE A 67 -15.39 11.85 -8.70
CA PHE A 67 -15.30 13.05 -7.90
C PHE A 67 -16.65 13.24 -7.19
N ALA A 68 -16.60 13.37 -5.86
CA ALA A 68 -17.75 13.73 -5.03
C ALA A 68 -18.26 15.11 -5.51
N GLY A 69 -19.24 15.08 -6.41
CA GLY A 69 -19.73 16.24 -7.16
C GLY A 69 -20.49 15.88 -8.44
N GLN A 70 -20.31 14.67 -8.98
CA GLN A 70 -21.02 14.21 -10.17
C GLN A 70 -22.23 13.32 -9.84
N LEU A 71 -23.16 13.83 -9.05
CA LEU A 71 -24.52 13.27 -8.93
C LEU A 71 -25.52 14.42 -8.92
N ALA A 72 -25.75 14.99 -10.11
CA ALA A 72 -26.92 15.80 -10.39
C ALA A 72 -27.49 15.38 -11.75
N PRO A 73 -28.61 14.64 -11.78
CA PRO A 73 -29.46 14.61 -12.96
C PRO A 73 -30.08 16.01 -13.13
N GLN A 74 -29.80 16.57 -14.28
CA GLN A 74 -30.24 17.86 -14.78
C GLN A 74 -31.78 17.93 -14.91
N ALA A 75 -32.31 19.06 -14.47
CA ALA A 75 -33.69 19.55 -14.46
C ALA A 75 -34.72 18.93 -15.44
N ASN A 76 -35.86 18.49 -14.88
CA ASN A 76 -37.13 18.37 -15.61
C ASN A 76 -37.65 19.78 -15.95
N GLY A 77 -37.51 20.18 -17.22
CA GLY A 77 -38.25 21.30 -17.78
C GLY A 77 -39.63 20.84 -18.24
N TYR A 78 -40.70 21.34 -17.60
CA TYR A 78 -42.03 21.50 -18.19
C TYR A 78 -42.76 22.63 -17.47
N GLY A 79 -43.27 23.61 -18.22
CA GLY A 79 -44.34 24.49 -17.75
C GLY A 79 -44.11 26.00 -17.88
N ARG A 80 -43.92 26.49 -19.10
CA ARG A 80 -44.13 27.90 -19.48
C ARG A 80 -45.52 28.03 -20.10
N LEU A 81 -46.51 28.60 -19.39
CA LEU A 81 -47.70 29.37 -19.82
C LEU A 81 -48.29 29.97 -18.51
N GLY A 82 -48.70 31.22 -18.33
CA GLY A 82 -49.20 32.26 -19.21
C GLY A 82 -50.49 32.82 -18.58
N PHE A 83 -50.53 34.14 -18.36
CA PHE A 83 -51.64 35.02 -17.90
C PHE A 83 -51.95 35.04 -16.40
#